data_AF-A0A497B5C7-F1
#
_entry.id   AF-A0A497B5C7-F1
#
_cell.length_a   1.000
_cell.length_b   1.000
_cell.length_c   1.000
_cell.angle_alpha   90.00
_cell.angle_beta   90.00
_cell.angle_gamma   90.00
#
_symmetry.space_group_name_H-M   'P 1'
#
loop_
_entity.id
_entity.type
_entity.pdbx_description
1 polymer ?
#
loop_
_entity_poly.entity_id
_entity_poly.type
_entity_poly.pdbx_seq_one_letter_code
_entity_poly.pdbx_strand_id
1 'polypeptide(L)'
;MSSPYIIAQRPSLLQLFLAQELIVLSQRHGKAYCFPSLETLQKRIARHYPPGCVPTIRTIIRHLNKLACDEYIDRVRRHRRGPNGMEFRSTLYKLKKKLYDMVFRFMARCKYLGKKVVFPDRPRRTKKTSRPVVRDWREVVETASDPPPNRDIALAHIRDFLRSQK
;
A
#
# COMPACT_ATOMS: atom_id res chain seq x y z
N MET A 1 0.36 29.09 -21.68
CA MET A 1 1.56 28.60 -22.39
C MET A 1 2.26 27.59 -21.49
N SER A 2 2.02 26.30 -21.71
CA SER A 2 2.58 25.21 -20.88
C SER A 2 3.65 24.49 -21.69
N SER A 3 4.89 24.55 -21.22
CA SER A 3 6.09 24.05 -21.90
C SER A 3 5.99 22.55 -22.26
N PRO A 4 6.16 22.15 -23.54
CA PRO A 4 6.01 20.78 -24.01
C PRO A 4 7.32 19.99 -23.99
N TYR A 5 8.17 20.17 -22.97
CA TYR A 5 9.37 19.36 -22.82
C TYR A 5 9.13 18.21 -21.85
N ILE A 6 8.38 17.19 -22.30
CA ILE A 6 8.49 15.85 -21.71
C ILE A 6 9.79 15.25 -22.26
N ILE A 7 10.94 15.77 -21.84
CA ILE A 7 12.17 15.00 -21.90
C ILE A 7 11.89 13.80 -21.02
N ALA A 8 11.76 12.62 -21.62
CA ALA A 8 11.56 11.37 -20.90
C ALA A 8 12.79 11.12 -20.03
N GLN A 9 12.81 11.73 -18.84
CA GLN A 9 13.90 11.61 -17.88
C GLN A 9 14.02 10.14 -17.52
N ARG A 10 15.21 9.56 -17.77
CA ARG A 10 15.49 8.19 -17.39
C ARG A 10 15.37 8.09 -15.87
N PRO A 11 14.64 7.08 -15.34
CA PRO A 11 14.51 6.93 -13.91
C PRO A 11 15.89 6.64 -13.29
N SER A 12 16.18 7.27 -12.16
CA SER A 12 17.41 6.98 -11.41
C SER A 12 17.36 5.57 -10.81
N LEU A 13 18.53 4.99 -10.50
CA LEU A 13 18.59 3.67 -9.84
C LEU A 13 17.79 3.63 -8.54
N LEU A 14 17.84 4.69 -7.74
CA LEU A 14 17.06 4.78 -6.51
C LEU A 14 15.54 4.80 -6.78
N GLN A 15 15.09 5.46 -7.85
CA GLN A 15 13.67 5.41 -8.24
C GLN A 15 13.22 4.02 -8.66
N LEU A 16 14.10 3.27 -9.32
CA LEU A 16 13.85 1.88 -9.70
C LEU A 16 13.77 0.97 -8.47
N PHE A 17 14.70 1.09 -7.52
CA PHE A 17 14.65 0.34 -6.27
C PHE A 17 13.41 0.69 -5.43
N LEU A 18 13.06 1.98 -5.32
CA LEU A 18 11.82 2.42 -4.68
C LEU A 18 10.59 1.79 -5.34
N ALA A 19 10.52 1.85 -6.68
CA ALA A 19 9.43 1.27 -7.45
C ALA A 19 9.31 -0.24 -7.21
N GLN A 20 10.43 -0.95 -7.23
CA GLN A 20 10.50 -2.38 -6.96
C GLN A 20 9.98 -2.71 -5.55
N GLU A 21 10.46 -2.02 -4.51
CA GLU A 21 10.02 -2.28 -3.14
C GLU A 21 8.53 -1.97 -2.93
N LEU A 22 8.01 -0.91 -3.54
CA LEU A 22 6.57 -0.58 -3.49
C LEU A 22 5.73 -1.68 -4.18
N ILE A 23 6.18 -2.17 -5.34
CA ILE A 23 5.52 -3.27 -6.06
C ILE A 23 5.51 -4.53 -5.20
N VAL A 24 6.66 -4.93 -4.64
CA VAL A 24 6.78 -6.13 -3.78
C VAL A 24 5.85 -6.02 -2.56
N LEU A 25 5.81 -4.86 -1.90
CA LEU A 25 4.91 -4.62 -0.77
C LEU A 25 3.43 -4.70 -1.18
N SER A 26 3.07 -4.15 -2.33
CA SER A 26 1.70 -4.17 -2.85
C SER A 26 1.23 -5.61 -3.15
N GLN A 27 2.11 -6.41 -3.76
CA GLN A 27 1.85 -7.82 -4.12
C GLN A 27 1.73 -8.70 -2.89
N ARG A 28 2.60 -8.52 -1.89
CA ARG A 28 2.54 -9.25 -0.63
C ARG A 28 1.16 -9.14 0.04
N HIS A 29 0.47 -8.02 -0.14
CA HIS A 29 -0.86 -7.79 0.41
C HIS A 29 -2.00 -7.94 -0.61
N GLY A 30 -1.71 -8.33 -1.85
CA GLY A 30 -2.70 -8.49 -2.92
C GLY A 30 -3.44 -7.21 -3.30
N LYS A 31 -2.84 -6.02 -3.07
CA LYS A 31 -3.50 -4.71 -3.23
C LYS A 31 -2.74 -3.86 -4.23
N ALA A 32 -3.44 -3.02 -5.00
CA ALA A 32 -2.83 -2.05 -5.92
C ALA A 32 -2.24 -0.81 -5.22
N TYR A 33 -2.12 -0.86 -3.88
CA TYR A 33 -1.58 0.19 -3.06
C TYR A 33 -0.81 -0.43 -1.89
N CYS A 34 0.11 0.35 -1.32
CA CYS A 34 0.80 0.01 -0.07
C CYS A 34 0.94 1.27 0.79
N PHE A 35 1.23 1.11 2.08
CA PHE A 35 1.39 2.25 2.99
C PHE A 35 2.58 2.08 3.96
N PRO A 36 3.78 1.70 3.46
CA PRO A 36 4.96 1.58 4.32
C PRO A 36 5.33 2.91 4.97
N SER A 37 5.89 2.85 6.18
CA SER A 37 6.56 4.00 6.78
C SER A 37 7.84 4.35 5.99
N LEU A 38 8.29 5.61 6.09
CA LEU A 38 9.52 6.04 5.43
C LEU A 38 10.74 5.25 5.94
N GLU A 39 10.78 4.92 7.22
CA GLU A 39 11.81 4.07 7.82
C GLU A 39 11.76 2.64 7.26
N THR A 40 10.56 2.09 7.05
CA THR A 40 10.40 0.76 6.45
C THR A 40 10.92 0.74 5.01
N LEU A 41 10.64 1.80 4.24
CA LEU A 41 11.20 1.96 2.90
C LEU A 41 12.73 2.08 2.95
N GLN A 42 13.29 2.89 3.85
CA GLN A 42 14.74 3.03 4.00
C GLN A 42 15.41 1.70 4.34
N LYS A 43 14.88 0.95 5.32
CA LYS A 43 15.39 -0.37 5.72
C LYS A 43 15.36 -1.38 4.57
N ARG A 44 14.35 -1.32 3.72
CA ARG A 44 14.26 -2.18 2.53
C ARG A 44 15.25 -1.78 1.45
N ILE A 45 15.36 -0.48 1.15
CA ILE A 45 16.29 0.05 0.15
C ILE A 45 17.74 -0.20 0.55
N ALA A 46 18.06 -0.11 1.85
CA ALA A 46 19.39 -0.33 2.38
C ALA A 46 19.99 -1.69 1.95
N ARG A 47 19.15 -2.70 1.66
CA ARG A 47 19.60 -4.03 1.19
C ARG A 47 20.26 -4.00 -0.19
N HIS A 48 20.00 -2.95 -0.98
CA HIS A 48 20.56 -2.78 -2.32
C HIS A 48 21.82 -1.90 -2.34
N TYR A 49 22.25 -1.40 -1.18
CA TYR A 49 23.39 -0.48 -1.05
C TYR A 49 24.43 -1.04 -0.07
N PRO A 50 25.73 -0.78 -0.29
CA PRO A 50 26.74 -1.10 0.71
C PRO A 50 26.54 -0.27 1.99
N PRO A 51 27.06 -0.75 3.14
CA PRO A 51 27.07 0.00 4.39
C PRO A 51 27.67 1.41 4.17
N GLY A 52 27.06 2.44 4.76
CA GLY A 52 27.48 3.84 4.61
C GLY A 52 26.95 4.58 3.38
N CYS A 53 26.41 3.87 2.37
CA CYS A 53 25.84 4.49 1.16
C CYS A 53 24.30 4.51 1.15
N VAL A 54 23.65 4.24 2.28
CA VAL A 54 22.19 4.14 2.36
C VAL A 54 21.56 5.53 2.17
N PRO A 55 20.57 5.67 1.27
CA PRO A 55 19.87 6.94 1.08
C PRO A 55 19.20 7.43 2.37
N THR A 56 19.33 8.72 2.66
CA THR A 56 18.63 9.36 3.77
C THR A 56 17.12 9.44 3.51
N ILE A 57 16.33 9.58 4.58
CA ILE A 57 14.87 9.76 4.47
C ILE A 57 14.52 10.96 3.58
N ARG A 58 15.25 12.08 3.68
CA ARG A 58 15.03 13.27 2.85
C ARG A 58 15.23 12.95 1.37
N THR A 59 16.26 12.20 1.03
CA THR A 59 16.51 11.73 -0.34
C THR A 59 15.39 10.82 -0.83
N ILE A 60 14.93 9.88 0.00
CA ILE A 60 13.80 9.00 -0.34
C ILE A 60 12.53 9.83 -0.62
N ILE A 61 12.18 10.79 0.25
CA ILE A 61 11.02 11.67 0.05
C ILE A 61 11.12 12.43 -1.27
N ARG A 62 12.31 12.97 -1.60
CA ARG A 62 12.54 13.68 -2.86
C ARG A 62 12.26 12.79 -4.08
N HIS A 63 12.77 11.56 -4.07
CA HIS A 63 12.53 10.63 -5.18
C HIS A 63 11.08 10.12 -5.24
N LEU A 64 10.41 9.94 -4.09
CA LEU A 64 8.98 9.65 -4.04
C LEU A 64 8.12 10.79 -4.58
N ASN A 65 8.49 12.04 -4.29
CA ASN A 65 7.84 13.21 -4.87
C ASN A 65 8.02 13.23 -6.39
N LYS A 66 9.24 12.97 -6.87
CA LYS A 66 9.48 12.91 -8.31
C LYS A 66 8.67 11.79 -8.98
N LEU A 67 8.60 10.60 -8.39
CA LEU A 67 7.74 9.51 -8.88
C LEU A 67 6.25 9.90 -8.89
N ALA A 68 5.79 10.72 -7.95
CA ALA A 68 4.43 11.20 -7.92
C ALA A 68 4.18 12.26 -9.01
N CYS A 69 5.09 13.24 -9.16
CA CYS A 69 5.02 14.27 -10.19
C CYS A 69 5.05 13.67 -11.60
N ASP A 70 5.85 12.62 -11.81
CA ASP A 70 5.96 11.93 -13.09
C ASP A 70 4.83 10.88 -13.30
N GLU A 71 3.82 10.89 -12.43
CA GLU A 71 2.62 10.03 -12.47
C GLU A 71 2.89 8.52 -12.43
N TYR A 72 3.96 8.09 -11.75
CA TYR A 72 4.18 6.68 -11.47
C TYR A 72 3.38 6.21 -10.25
N ILE A 73 3.15 7.10 -9.28
CA ILE A 73 2.39 6.81 -8.06
C ILE A 73 1.45 7.97 -7.70
N ASP A 74 0.39 7.68 -6.96
CA ASP A 74 -0.33 8.72 -6.20
C ASP A 74 -0.01 8.60 -4.71
N ARG A 75 0.13 9.75 -4.04
CA ARG A 75 0.35 9.83 -2.59
C ARG A 75 -0.91 10.32 -1.91
N VAL A 76 -1.45 9.53 -0.98
CA VAL A 76 -2.61 9.91 -0.16
C VAL A 76 -2.20 9.89 1.30
N ARG A 77 -2.29 11.03 1.99
CA ARG A 77 -2.03 11.10 3.43
C ARG A 77 -3.18 10.42 4.17
N ARG A 78 -2.86 9.51 5.07
CA ARG A 78 -3.82 8.84 5.92
C ARG A 78 -3.83 9.52 7.27
N HIS A 79 -5.01 9.92 7.68
CA HIS A 79 -5.26 10.54 8.97
C HIS A 79 -6.09 9.59 9.85
N ARG A 80 -5.95 9.74 11.16
CA ARG A 80 -6.79 9.11 12.18
C ARG A 80 -7.37 10.22 13.04
N ARG A 81 -8.60 10.04 13.54
CA ARG A 81 -9.14 10.90 14.60
C ARG A 81 -8.48 10.51 15.94
N GLY A 82 -7.72 11.42 16.50
CA GLY A 82 -7.13 11.35 17.83
C GLY A 82 -7.83 12.29 18.81
N PRO A 83 -7.41 12.31 20.08
CA PRO A 83 -8.00 13.16 21.11
C PRO A 83 -7.92 14.66 20.78
N ASN A 84 -6.87 15.08 20.07
CA ASN A 84 -6.63 16.49 19.70
C ASN A 84 -7.06 16.82 18.25
N GLY A 85 -7.81 15.94 17.57
CA GLY A 85 -8.27 16.15 16.20
C GLY A 85 -7.68 15.16 15.18
N MET A 86 -7.33 15.63 13.99
CA MET A 86 -6.85 14.76 12.90
C MET A 86 -5.33 14.57 12.95
N GLU A 87 -4.89 13.36 13.29
CA GLU A 87 -3.48 12.99 13.38
C GLU A 87 -3.00 12.27 12.13
N PHE A 88 -1.83 12.64 11.61
CA PHE A 88 -1.21 11.94 10.49
C PHE A 88 -0.70 10.56 10.93
N ARG A 89 -1.12 9.51 10.24
CA ARG A 89 -0.70 8.13 10.54
C ARG A 89 0.35 7.61 9.58
N SER A 90 0.07 7.64 8.29
CA SER A 90 1.00 7.17 7.26
C SER A 90 0.64 7.74 5.88
N THR A 91 1.52 7.54 4.90
CA THR A 91 1.20 7.82 3.50
C THR A 91 0.84 6.52 2.79
N LEU A 92 -0.28 6.51 2.08
CA LEU A 92 -0.63 5.47 1.12
C LEU A 92 -0.06 5.84 -0.25
N TYR A 93 0.57 4.87 -0.88
CA TYR A 93 1.10 4.95 -2.24
C TYR A 93 0.27 4.04 -3.13
N LYS A 94 -0.51 4.64 -4.03
CA LYS A 94 -1.28 3.92 -5.05
C LYS A 94 -0.39 3.76 -6.28
N LEU A 95 -0.24 2.54 -6.76
CA LEU A 95 0.68 2.24 -7.87
C LEU A 95 -0.06 2.37 -9.20
N LYS A 96 0.49 3.15 -10.13
CA LYS A 96 -0.06 3.28 -11.49
C LYS A 96 0.58 2.27 -12.43
N LYS A 97 -0.11 1.95 -13.53
CA LYS A 97 0.40 1.05 -14.59
C LYS A 97 1.80 1.46 -15.07
N LYS A 98 2.02 2.78 -15.22
CA LYS A 98 3.29 3.39 -15.64
C LYS A 98 4.48 2.94 -14.77
N LEU A 99 4.28 2.74 -13.46
CA LEU A 99 5.32 2.26 -12.54
C LEU A 99 5.76 0.83 -12.87
N TYR A 100 4.79 -0.05 -13.13
CA TYR A 100 5.05 -1.43 -13.53
C TYR A 100 5.78 -1.48 -14.87
N ASP A 101 5.35 -0.67 -15.84
CA ASP A 101 5.97 -0.60 -17.15
C ASP A 101 7.42 -0.09 -17.06
N MET A 102 7.69 0.89 -16.20
CA MET A 102 9.04 1.40 -15.93
C MET A 102 9.97 0.30 -15.40
N VAL A 103 9.54 -0.42 -14.35
CA VAL A 103 10.33 -1.51 -13.77
C VAL A 103 10.49 -2.65 -14.77
N PHE A 104 9.43 -3.05 -15.47
CA PHE A 104 9.48 -4.12 -16.46
C PHE A 104 10.45 -3.81 -17.60
N ARG A 105 10.44 -2.58 -18.14
CA ARG A 105 11.38 -2.16 -19.19
C ARG A 105 12.82 -2.18 -18.72
N PHE A 106 13.07 -1.73 -17.49
CA PHE A 106 14.41 -1.78 -16.90
C PHE A 106 14.90 -3.23 -16.75
N MET A 107 14.06 -4.09 -16.18
CA MET A 107 14.39 -5.50 -15.98
C MET A 107 14.56 -6.26 -17.29
N ALA A 108 13.72 -5.98 -18.30
CA ALA A 108 13.88 -6.55 -19.64
C ALA A 108 15.25 -6.18 -20.22
N ARG A 109 15.65 -4.91 -20.12
CA ARG A 109 16.98 -4.45 -20.54
C ARG A 109 18.11 -5.17 -19.79
N CYS A 110 17.95 -5.44 -18.50
CA CYS A 110 18.90 -6.24 -17.72
C CYS A 110 18.91 -7.73 -18.11
N LYS A 111 17.78 -8.31 -18.54
CA LYS A 111 17.71 -9.70 -19.03
C LYS A 111 18.44 -9.87 -20.36
N TYR A 112 18.33 -8.90 -21.27
CA TYR A 112 19.11 -8.89 -22.51
C TYR A 112 20.63 -8.81 -22.26
N LEU A 113 21.05 -8.44 -21.04
CA LEU A 113 22.45 -8.43 -20.60
C LEU A 113 22.86 -9.73 -19.85
N GLY A 114 22.09 -10.82 -19.97
CA GLY A 114 22.48 -12.15 -19.48
C GLY A 114 22.22 -12.45 -18.00
N LYS A 115 21.57 -11.55 -17.24
CA LYS A 115 21.18 -11.82 -15.85
C LYS A 115 19.74 -12.33 -15.76
N LYS A 116 19.54 -13.54 -15.21
CA LYS A 116 18.20 -14.08 -14.89
C LYS A 116 17.56 -13.22 -13.82
N VAL A 117 16.48 -12.51 -14.17
CA VAL A 117 15.70 -11.73 -13.21
C VAL A 117 14.33 -12.38 -12.99
N VAL A 118 13.97 -12.63 -11.72
CA VAL A 118 12.64 -13.17 -11.36
C VAL A 118 11.59 -12.08 -11.55
N PHE A 119 10.51 -12.39 -12.27
CA PHE A 119 9.44 -11.42 -12.52
C PHE A 119 8.46 -11.39 -11.34
N PRO A 120 8.19 -10.21 -10.77
CA PRO A 120 7.09 -10.06 -9.84
C PRO A 120 5.77 -10.06 -10.63
N ASP A 121 4.93 -11.09 -10.46
CA ASP A 121 3.64 -11.22 -11.15
C ASP A 121 2.76 -10.00 -10.93
N ARG A 122 2.18 -9.44 -12.00
CA ARG A 122 1.20 -8.35 -11.85
C ARG A 122 0.11 -8.81 -10.88
N PRO A 123 -0.28 -8.00 -9.86
CA PRO A 123 -1.49 -8.33 -9.12
C PRO A 123 -2.61 -8.38 -10.16
N ARG A 124 -3.12 -9.60 -10.43
CA ARG A 124 -4.28 -9.75 -11.32
C ARG A 124 -5.32 -8.82 -10.73
N ARG A 125 -5.83 -7.89 -11.55
CA ARG A 125 -7.01 -7.10 -11.21
C ARG A 125 -8.06 -8.14 -10.89
N THR A 126 -8.27 -8.45 -9.62
CA THR A 126 -9.34 -9.33 -9.22
C THR A 126 -10.56 -8.65 -9.81
N LYS A 127 -11.21 -9.31 -10.79
CA LYS A 127 -12.54 -8.89 -11.19
C LYS A 127 -13.25 -8.76 -9.86
N LYS A 128 -13.76 -7.56 -9.53
CA LYS A 128 -14.68 -7.42 -8.41
C LYS A 128 -15.63 -8.59 -8.59
N THR A 129 -15.57 -9.59 -7.72
CA THR A 129 -16.73 -10.44 -7.52
C THR A 129 -17.83 -9.43 -7.33
N SER A 130 -18.76 -9.42 -8.27
CA SER A 130 -20.02 -8.73 -8.13
C SER A 130 -20.43 -8.96 -6.68
N ARG A 131 -20.39 -7.91 -5.85
CA ARG A 131 -21.11 -7.99 -4.58
C ARG A 131 -22.50 -8.46 -5.00
N PRO A 132 -23.06 -9.53 -4.41
CA PRO A 132 -24.45 -9.84 -4.67
C PRO A 132 -25.19 -8.51 -4.46
N VAL A 133 -25.93 -8.10 -5.48
CA VAL A 133 -26.81 -6.95 -5.35
C VAL A 133 -27.86 -7.44 -4.37
N VAL A 134 -27.63 -7.23 -3.07
CA VAL A 134 -28.65 -7.42 -2.04
C VAL A 134 -29.68 -6.35 -2.36
N ARG A 135 -30.69 -6.74 -3.14
CA ARG A 135 -31.79 -5.85 -3.53
C ARG A 135 -32.74 -5.59 -2.38
N ASP A 136 -32.68 -6.39 -1.32
CA ASP A 136 -33.55 -6.24 -0.16
C ASP A 136 -32.80 -6.53 1.14
N TRP A 137 -32.78 -5.56 2.07
CA TRP A 137 -32.17 -5.74 3.38
C TRP A 137 -32.95 -6.73 4.26
N ARG A 138 -34.19 -7.08 3.88
CA ARG A 138 -35.04 -8.01 4.61
C ARG A 138 -34.58 -9.47 4.52
N GLU A 139 -34.03 -9.90 3.38
CA GLU A 139 -33.52 -11.28 3.22
C GLU A 139 -32.30 -11.59 4.09
N VAL A 140 -31.52 -10.56 4.46
CA VAL A 140 -30.34 -10.72 5.34
C VAL A 140 -30.75 -10.92 6.81
N VAL A 141 -31.93 -10.44 7.20
CA VAL A 141 -32.44 -10.57 8.58
C VAL A 141 -33.09 -11.93 8.78
N GLU A 142 -33.71 -12.52 7.76
CA GLU A 142 -34.36 -13.85 7.87
C GLU A 142 -33.38 -15.04 7.87
N THR A 143 -32.13 -14.84 7.44
CA THR A 143 -31.09 -15.90 7.43
C THR A 143 -30.20 -15.89 8.69
N ALA A 144 -30.35 -14.90 9.57
CA ALA A 144 -29.68 -14.90 10.87
C ALA A 144 -30.54 -15.64 11.90
N SER A 145 -30.42 -16.96 11.95
CA SER A 145 -31.10 -17.83 12.91
C SER A 145 -30.63 -17.69 14.37
N ASP A 146 -30.08 -16.55 14.78
CA ASP A 146 -29.80 -16.27 16.19
C ASP A 146 -30.10 -14.79 16.50
N PRO A 147 -31.06 -14.49 17.39
CA PRO A 147 -31.24 -13.13 17.87
C PRO A 147 -30.00 -12.69 18.66
N PRO A 148 -29.57 -11.41 18.57
CA PRO A 148 -28.48 -10.93 19.39
C PRO A 148 -28.82 -11.12 20.87
N PRO A 149 -27.88 -11.57 21.71
CA PRO A 149 -28.17 -11.88 23.11
C PRO A 149 -28.71 -10.62 23.79
N ASN A 150 -29.85 -10.81 24.46
CA ASN A 150 -30.56 -9.76 25.19
C ASN A 150 -29.55 -8.94 26.02
N ARG A 151 -29.66 -7.61 25.94
CA ARG A 151 -28.73 -6.66 26.59
C ARG A 151 -28.50 -7.00 28.06
N ASP A 152 -29.50 -7.58 28.71
CA ASP A 152 -29.46 -8.01 30.10
C ASP A 152 -28.51 -9.20 30.35
N ILE A 153 -28.37 -10.11 29.39
CA ILE A 153 -27.44 -11.25 29.46
C ILE A 153 -26.00 -10.75 29.32
N ALA A 154 -25.74 -9.82 28.39
CA ALA A 154 -24.42 -9.21 28.23
C ALA A 154 -23.97 -8.46 29.50
N LEU A 155 -24.90 -7.79 30.20
CA LEU A 155 -24.61 -7.09 31.44
C LEU A 155 -24.42 -8.03 32.64
N ALA A 156 -25.10 -9.18 32.67
CA ALA A 156 -24.89 -10.21 33.69
C ALA A 156 -23.47 -10.80 33.64
N HIS A 157 -22.97 -11.13 32.44
CA HIS A 157 -21.61 -11.64 32.24
C HIS A 157 -20.53 -10.63 32.67
N ILE A 158 -20.76 -9.34 32.44
CA ILE A 158 -19.84 -8.28 32.88
C ILE A 158 -19.83 -8.14 34.40
N ARG A 159 -20.99 -8.30 35.07
CA ARG A 159 -21.07 -8.27 36.54
C ARG A 159 -20.36 -9.45 37.21
N ASP A 160 -20.51 -10.65 36.66
CA ASP A 160 -19.90 -11.86 37.23
C ASP A 160 -18.38 -11.83 37.07
N PHE A 161 -17.88 -11.33 35.94
CA PHE A 161 -16.46 -11.13 35.70
C PHE A 161 -15.83 -10.11 36.68
N LEU A 162 -16.56 -9.06 37.03
CA LEU A 162 -16.07 -8.05 38.00
C LEU A 162 -16.12 -8.55 39.45
N ARG A 163 -16.96 -9.54 39.77
CA ARG A 163 -17.00 -10.20 41.09
C ARG A 163 -15.86 -11.18 41.30
N SER A 164 -15.37 -11.83 40.24
CA SER A 164 -14.26 -12.80 40.34
C SER A 164 -12.87 -12.16 40.46
N GLN A 165 -12.79 -10.82 40.51
CA GLN A 165 -11.56 -10.04 40.61
C GLN A 165 -11.40 -9.34 41.98
N LYS A 166 -12.27 -9.66 42.94
CA LYS A 166 -12.14 -9.32 44.37
C LYS A 166 -11.96 -10.59 45.17
#